data_AF-A0A2N6A5E5-F1
#
_entry.id   AF-A0A2N6A5E5-F1
#
_cell.length_a   1.000
_cell.length_b   1.000
_cell.length_c   1.000
_cell.angle_alpha   90.00
_cell.angle_beta   90.00
_cell.angle_gamma   90.00
#
_symmetry.space_group_name_H-M   'P 1'
#
loop_
_entity.id
_entity.type
_entity.pdbx_description
1 polymer ?
#
loop_
_entity_poly.entity_id
_entity_poly.type
_entity_poly.pdbx_seq_one_letter_code
_entity_poly.pdbx_strand_id
1 'polypeptide(L)'
;MPYILPQDRERLDPTITELAKLISTDQRAGDLNYTITKLLLLNKGEGRYKDWNELVGALESCKLELYRKHIAPYEDEKIKENGDVE
;
A
#
# COMPACT_ATOMS: atom_id res chain seq x y z
N MET A 1 5.98 8.00 -1.20
CA MET A 1 5.87 8.35 -2.63
C MET A 1 6.27 9.80 -2.88
N PRO A 2 7.47 10.05 -3.43
CA PRO A 2 8.02 11.40 -3.61
C PRO A 2 7.28 12.24 -4.67
N TYR A 3 6.50 11.60 -5.54
CA TYR A 3 5.77 12.24 -6.65
C TYR A 3 4.34 12.71 -6.29
N ILE A 4 3.83 12.38 -5.09
CA ILE A 4 2.56 12.94 -4.59
C ILE A 4 2.85 14.30 -3.95
N LEU A 5 2.26 15.35 -4.52
CA LEU A 5 2.40 16.73 -4.08
C LEU A 5 1.78 16.94 -2.68
N PRO A 6 2.28 17.89 -1.87
CA PRO A 6 1.73 18.16 -0.54
C PRO A 6 0.21 18.40 -0.54
N GLN A 7 -0.29 19.19 -1.48
CA GLN A 7 -1.72 19.46 -1.66
C GLN A 7 -2.56 18.20 -1.93
N ASP A 8 -1.99 17.20 -2.61
CA ASP A 8 -2.68 15.93 -2.85
C ASP A 8 -2.74 15.07 -1.58
N ARG A 9 -1.70 15.16 -0.73
CA ARG A 9 -1.71 14.52 0.59
C ARG A 9 -2.76 15.15 1.50
N GLU A 10 -2.80 16.48 1.55
CA GLU A 10 -3.81 17.21 2.33
C GLU A 10 -5.24 16.84 1.94
N ARG A 11 -5.47 16.57 0.64
CA ARG A 11 -6.75 16.12 0.13
C ARG A 11 -7.07 14.65 0.46
N LEU A 12 -6.08 13.77 0.47
CA LEU A 12 -6.28 12.31 0.60
C LEU A 12 -6.16 11.80 2.05
N ASP A 13 -5.17 12.30 2.78
CA ASP A 13 -4.77 11.81 4.11
C ASP A 13 -5.90 11.82 5.15
N PRO A 14 -6.80 12.83 5.21
CA PRO A 14 -7.90 12.81 6.17
C PRO A 14 -8.81 11.59 6.00
N THR A 15 -9.22 11.29 4.77
CA THR A 15 -10.10 10.14 4.50
C THR A 15 -9.35 8.81 4.67
N ILE A 16 -8.07 8.75 4.27
CA ILE A 16 -7.23 7.57 4.50
C ILE A 16 -7.10 7.29 6.00
N THR A 17 -6.94 8.33 6.81
CA THR A 17 -6.83 8.20 8.27
C THR A 17 -8.10 7.65 8.89
N GLU A 18 -9.28 8.13 8.47
CA GLU A 18 -10.55 7.57 8.97
C GLU A 18 -10.75 6.13 8.53
N LEU A 19 -10.41 5.78 7.28
CA LEU A 19 -10.49 4.42 6.77
C LEU A 19 -9.54 3.47 7.53
N ALA A 20 -8.33 3.93 7.86
CA ALA A 20 -7.34 3.15 8.59
C ALA A 20 -7.82 2.74 9.99
N LYS A 21 -8.65 3.55 10.65
CA LYS A 21 -9.25 3.23 11.96
C LYS A 21 -10.22 2.05 11.90
N LEU A 22 -10.77 1.74 10.72
CA LEU A 22 -11.71 0.64 10.53
C LEU A 22 -11.01 -0.70 10.30
N ILE A 23 -9.69 -0.70 10.06
CA ILE A 23 -8.93 -1.92 9.80
C ILE A 23 -8.69 -2.66 11.12
N SER A 24 -9.30 -3.83 11.26
CA SER A 24 -9.14 -4.70 12.42
C SER A 24 -7.72 -5.25 12.51
N THR A 25 -7.17 -5.33 13.72
CA THR A 25 -5.88 -6.01 13.95
C THR A 25 -5.99 -7.52 13.75
N ASP A 26 -7.14 -8.10 14.07
CA ASP A 26 -7.37 -9.55 14.03
C ASP A 26 -7.65 -10.05 12.61
N GLN A 27 -8.15 -9.16 11.74
CA GLN A 27 -8.53 -9.47 10.35
C GLN A 27 -7.81 -8.58 9.33
N ARG A 28 -6.68 -7.97 9.73
CA ARG A 28 -5.97 -6.94 8.96
C ARG A 28 -5.78 -7.29 7.49
N ALA A 29 -5.37 -8.52 7.19
CA ALA A 29 -5.17 -8.96 5.81
C ALA A 29 -6.47 -8.97 5.00
N GLY A 30 -7.57 -9.46 5.58
CA GLY A 30 -8.88 -9.46 4.94
C GLY A 30 -9.42 -8.05 4.70
N ASP A 31 -9.36 -7.20 5.73
CA ASP A 31 -9.85 -5.82 5.66
C ASP A 31 -9.09 -5.00 4.63
N LEU A 32 -7.74 -5.10 4.62
CA LEU A 32 -6.91 -4.43 3.64
C LEU A 32 -7.19 -4.94 2.22
N ASN A 33 -7.27 -6.26 2.03
CA ASN A 33 -7.56 -6.84 0.71
C ASN A 33 -8.92 -6.38 0.18
N TYR A 34 -9.96 -6.41 1.01
CA TYR A 34 -11.30 -5.95 0.64
C TYR A 34 -11.29 -4.45 0.32
N THR A 35 -10.72 -3.64 1.21
CA THR A 35 -10.68 -2.18 1.10
C THR A 35 -9.96 -1.74 -0.17
N ILE A 36 -8.76 -2.26 -0.40
CA ILE A 36 -7.95 -1.96 -1.59
C ILE A 36 -8.69 -2.42 -2.85
N THR A 37 -9.24 -3.64 -2.86
CA THR A 37 -10.00 -4.14 -4.02
C THR A 37 -11.20 -3.24 -4.34
N LYS A 38 -11.97 -2.84 -3.33
CA LYS A 38 -13.10 -1.92 -3.50
C LYS A 38 -12.66 -0.56 -4.04
N LEU A 39 -11.56 -0.01 -3.53
CA LEU A 39 -11.01 1.26 -4.01
C LEU A 39 -10.64 1.17 -5.50
N LEU A 40 -9.98 0.09 -5.92
CA LEU A 40 -9.62 -0.13 -7.32
C LEU A 40 -10.84 -0.30 -8.22
N LEU A 41 -11.85 -1.06 -7.80
CA LEU A 41 -13.09 -1.24 -8.56
C LEU A 41 -13.86 0.07 -8.76
N LEU A 42 -13.81 0.98 -7.80
CA LEU A 42 -14.40 2.32 -7.91
C LEU A 42 -13.60 3.25 -8.84
N ASN A 43 -12.33 2.95 -9.09
CA ASN A 43 -11.43 3.75 -9.94
C ASN A 43 -11.05 3.05 -11.26
N LYS A 44 -11.76 1.98 -11.64
CA LYS A 44 -11.45 1.16 -12.83
C LYS A 44 -11.66 1.84 -14.19
N GLY A 45 -12.11 3.09 -14.21
CA GLY A 45 -12.48 3.80 -15.44
C GLY A 45 -13.50 3.02 -16.27
N GLU A 46 -13.25 2.93 -17.58
CA GLU A 46 -14.07 2.16 -18.53
C GLU A 46 -13.91 0.64 -18.38
N GLY A 47 -12.92 0.17 -17.61
CA GLY A 47 -12.66 -1.25 -17.38
C GLY A 47 -11.97 -1.94 -18.56
N ARG A 48 -11.23 -1.18 -19.37
CA ARG A 48 -10.42 -1.72 -20.48
C ARG A 48 -9.09 -2.23 -19.94
N TYR A 49 -8.37 -3.00 -20.75
CA TYR A 49 -7.06 -3.55 -20.36
C TYR A 49 -6.09 -2.50 -19.81
N LYS A 50 -6.05 -1.31 -20.45
CA LYS A 50 -5.22 -0.19 -20.00
C LYS A 50 -5.51 0.19 -18.56
N ASP A 51 -6.80 0.32 -18.20
CA ASP A 51 -7.23 0.73 -16.86
C ASP A 51 -6.80 -0.33 -15.82
N TRP A 52 -6.99 -1.62 -16.13
CA TRP A 52 -6.54 -2.71 -15.25
C TRP A 52 -5.02 -2.78 -15.11
N ASN A 53 -4.29 -2.59 -16.21
CA ASN A 53 -2.84 -2.60 -16.20
C ASN A 53 -2.28 -1.46 -15.34
N GLU A 54 -2.88 -0.27 -15.42
CA GLU A 54 -2.53 0.89 -14.59
C GLU A 54 -2.78 0.61 -13.10
N LEU A 55 -3.96 0.09 -12.75
CA LEU A 55 -4.30 -0.26 -11.37
C LEU A 55 -3.39 -1.33 -10.78
N VAL A 56 -3.07 -2.38 -11.56
CA VAL A 56 -2.13 -3.43 -11.14
C VAL A 56 -0.72 -2.86 -10.98
N GLY A 57 -0.28 -1.97 -11.89
CA GLY A 57 1.01 -1.30 -11.77
C GLY A 57 1.13 -0.44 -10.52
N ALA A 58 0.05 0.26 -10.14
CA ALA A 58 -0.01 1.02 -8.90
C ALA A 58 0.11 0.12 -7.65
N LEU A 59 -0.60 -1.02 -7.63
CA LEU A 59 -0.49 -2.00 -6.55
C LEU A 59 0.92 -2.55 -6.39
N GLU A 60 1.56 -2.94 -7.49
CA GLU A 60 2.92 -3.46 -7.47
C GLU A 60 3.91 -2.42 -6.93
N SER A 61 3.75 -1.17 -7.35
CA SER A 61 4.55 -0.05 -6.86
C SER A 61 4.38 0.17 -5.36
N CYS A 62 3.15 0.10 -4.83
CA CYS A 62 2.88 0.18 -3.39
C CYS A 62 3.59 -0.93 -2.61
N LYS A 63 3.52 -2.19 -3.09
CA LYS A 63 4.17 -3.34 -2.46
C LYS A 63 5.68 -3.16 -2.41
N LEU A 64 6.30 -2.76 -3.52
CA LEU A 64 7.74 -2.55 -3.62
C LEU A 64 8.21 -1.38 -2.73
N GLU A 65 7.44 -0.29 -2.65
CA GLU A 65 7.76 0.83 -1.75
C GLU A 65 7.69 0.39 -0.28
N LEU A 66 6.65 -0.36 0.12
CA LEU A 66 6.53 -0.90 1.47
C LEU A 66 7.74 -1.77 1.84
N TYR A 67 8.10 -2.69 0.94
CA TYR A 67 9.24 -3.58 1.17
C TYR A 67 10.53 -2.77 1.32
N ARG A 68 10.85 -1.90 0.35
CA ARG A 68 12.09 -1.11 0.34
C ARG A 68 12.21 -0.14 1.52
N LYS A 69 11.11 0.50 1.93
CA LYS A 69 11.16 1.60 2.92
C LYS A 69 10.93 1.15 4.35
N HIS A 70 10.27 0.01 4.56
CA HIS A 70 9.89 -0.43 5.90
C HIS A 70 10.40 -1.83 6.22
N ILE A 71 10.23 -2.80 5.31
CA ILE A 71 10.62 -4.19 5.58
C ILE A 71 12.14 -4.36 5.52
N ALA A 72 12.79 -3.88 4.46
CA ALA A 72 14.24 -4.03 4.29
C ALA A 72 15.05 -3.42 5.46
N PRO A 73 14.78 -2.19 5.95
CA PRO A 73 15.47 -1.68 7.14
C PRO A 73 15.25 -2.53 8.40
N TYR A 74 14.05 -3.07 8.58
CA TYR A 74 13.75 -3.99 9.68
C TYR A 74 14.53 -5.31 9.54
N GLU A 75 14.66 -5.84 8.32
CA GLU A 75 15.48 -7.03 8.04
C GLU A 75 16.96 -6.76 8.31
N ASP A 76 17.50 -5.60 7.91
CA ASP A 76 18.87 -5.17 8.23
C ASP A 76 19.13 -5.12 9.74
N GLU A 77 18.14 -4.69 10.53
CA GLU A 77 18.21 -4.74 11.99
C GLU A 77 18.20 -6.18 12.52
N LYS A 78 17.33 -7.04 11.97
CA LYS A 78 17.24 -8.45 12.37
C LYS A 78 18.48 -9.26 12.00
N ILE A 79 19.16 -8.92 10.91
CA ILE A 79 20.45 -9.52 10.55
C ILE A 79 21.52 -9.18 11.60
N LYS A 80 21.56 -7.94 12.10
CA LYS A 80 22.49 -7.55 13.17
C LYS A 80 22.21 -8.27 14.49
N GLU A 81 20.93 -8.52 14.79
CA GLU A 81 20.50 -9.17 16.04
C GLU A 81 20.67 -10.69 16.02
N ASN A 82 20.30 -11.34 14.91
CA ASN A 82 20.15 -12.79 14.84
C ASN A 82 21.19 -13.47 13.94
N GLY A 83 22.03 -12.71 13.25
CA GLY A 83 22.85 -13.19 12.16
C GLY A 83 22.10 -13.18 10.83
N ASP A 84 22.86 -13.16 9.74
CA ASP A 84 22.31 -13.38 8.40
C ASP A 84 22.12 -14.89 8.15
N VAL A 85 21.49 -15.22 7.03
CA VAL A 85 21.30 -16.62 6.59
C VAL A 85 22.63 -17.31 6.28
N GLU A 86 23.71 -16.55 6.02
CA GLU A 86 25.07 -17.04 5.73
C GLU A 86 26.13 -16.53 6.72
#